data_AF-A0A2P4ET08-F1
#
_entry.id   AF-A0A2P4ET08-F1
#
_cell.length_a   1.000
_cell.length_b   1.000
_cell.length_c   1.000
_cell.angle_alpha   90.00
_cell.angle_beta   90.00
_cell.angle_gamma   90.00
#
_symmetry.space_group_name_H-M   'P 1'
#
loop_
_entity.id
_entity.type
_entity.pdbx_description
1 polymer ?
#
loop_
_entity_poly.entity_id
_entity_poly.type
_entity_poly.pdbx_seq_one_letter_code
_entity_poly.pdbx_strand_id
1 'polypeptide(L)' 'MNFLACEGAWSVAAGSISCDGTLVTITSQEIADEVNAASALTLEEAGVLIDAAMLLFVAVFGFLVLKKLL' A
#
# COMPACT_ATOMS: atom_id res chain seq x y z
N MET A 1 4.58 -11.43 18.81
CA MET A 1 4.51 -12.37 17.66
C MET A 1 5.60 -11.95 16.69
N ASN A 2 6.38 -12.89 16.17
CA ASN A 2 7.46 -12.58 15.23
C ASN A 2 6.98 -12.75 13.79
N PHE A 3 7.39 -11.85 12.89
CA PHE A 3 7.04 -11.83 11.48
C PHE A 3 8.26 -12.17 10.63
N LEU A 4 8.02 -12.69 9.43
CA LEU A 4 9.07 -12.99 8.45
C LEU A 4 9.09 -11.87 7.42
N ALA A 5 10.21 -11.19 7.31
CA ALA A 5 10.50 -10.27 6.21
C ALA A 5 11.52 -10.90 5.25
N CYS A 6 11.49 -10.43 4.01
CA CYS A 6 12.43 -10.80 2.96
C CYS A 6 13.20 -9.54 2.59
N GLU A 7 14.54 -9.58 2.66
CA GLU A 7 15.40 -8.50 2.17
C GLU A 7 15.52 -8.48 0.63
N GLY A 8 14.52 -9.02 -0.06
CA GLY A 8 14.48 -9.16 -1.51
C GLY A 8 13.04 -9.18 -2.01
N ALA A 9 12.84 -9.63 -3.25
CA ALA A 9 11.50 -9.73 -3.80
C ALA A 9 10.77 -10.95 -3.24
N TRP A 10 9.57 -10.71 -2.71
CA TRP A 10 8.61 -11.78 -2.47
C TRP A 10 8.06 -12.25 -3.83
N SER A 11 8.25 -13.52 -4.13
CA SER A 11 7.62 -14.18 -5.27
C SER A 11 6.58 -15.17 -4.78
N VAL A 12 5.47 -15.25 -5.50
CA VAL A 12 4.42 -16.24 -5.24
C VAL A 12 4.36 -17.15 -6.45
N ALA A 13 4.79 -18.40 -6.28
CA ALA A 13 4.73 -19.42 -7.31
C ALA A 13 3.92 -20.62 -6.81
N ALA A 14 2.87 -20.98 -7.57
CA ALA A 14 2.06 -22.18 -7.34
C ALA A 14 1.56 -22.39 -5.90
N GLY A 15 1.18 -21.30 -5.20
CA GLY A 15 0.66 -21.36 -3.83
C GLY A 15 1.73 -21.41 -2.74
N SER A 16 3.02 -21.34 -3.11
CA SER A 16 4.13 -21.14 -2.17
C SER A 16 4.64 -19.71 -2.25
N ILE A 17 4.86 -19.11 -1.08
CA ILE A 17 5.51 -17.82 -0.93
C ILE A 17 7.01 -18.09 -0.82
N SER A 18 7.79 -17.56 -1.76
CA SER A 18 9.25 -17.70 -1.79
C SER A 18 9.91 -16.33 -1.69
N CYS A 19 10.95 -16.24 -0.87
CA CYS A 19 11.82 -15.09 -0.78
C CYS A 19 13.07 -15.37 -1.65
N ASP A 20 13.39 -14.48 -2.58
CA ASP A 20 14.58 -14.59 -3.44
C ASP A 20 15.88 -14.22 -2.70
N GLY A 21 15.76 -13.70 -1.47
CA GLY A 21 16.87 -13.27 -0.60
C GLY A 21 16.85 -13.90 0.80
N THR A 22 17.39 -13.19 1.78
CA THR A 22 17.46 -13.66 3.16
C THR A 22 16.13 -13.46 3.87
N LEU A 23 15.60 -14.54 4.48
CA LEU A 23 14.48 -14.43 5.41
C LEU A 23 15.01 -13.91 6.75
N VAL A 24 14.54 -12.74 7.14
CA VAL A 24 14.83 -12.11 8.43
C VAL A 24 13.59 -12.18 9.32
N THR A 25 13.82 -12.50 10.59
CA THR A 25 12.74 -12.50 11.58
C THR A 25 12.68 -11.12 12.20
N ILE A 26 11.59 -10.41 11.99
CA ILE A 26 11.35 -9.08 12.53
C ILE A 26 10.24 -9.12 13.57
N THR A 27 10.42 -8.33 14.63
CA THR A 27 9.41 -8.21 15.68
C THR A 27 8.29 -7.24 15.25
N SER A 28 7.12 -7.35 15.89
CA SER A 28 6.05 -6.35 15.72
C SER A 28 6.49 -4.92 16.05
N GLN A 29 7.50 -4.78 16.92
CA GLN A 29 8.05 -3.49 17.30
C GLN A 29 8.95 -2.92 16.20
N GLU A 30 9.75 -3.75 15.54
CA GLU A 30 10.56 -3.31 14.39
C GLU A 30 9.69 -2.93 13.19
N ILE A 31 8.58 -3.65 12.94
CA ILE A 31 7.61 -3.22 11.91
C ILE A 31 6.99 -1.88 12.29
N ALA A 32 6.62 -1.71 13.57
CA ALA A 32 6.09 -0.44 14.02
C ALA A 32 7.14 0.67 13.87
N ASP A 33 8.39 0.42 14.22
CA ASP A 33 9.48 1.39 14.06
C ASP A 33 9.69 1.73 12.57
N GLU A 34 9.75 0.74 11.69
CA GLU A 34 9.86 0.92 10.23
C GLU A 34 8.66 1.67 9.64
N VAL A 35 7.43 1.39 10.07
CA VAL A 35 6.23 2.09 9.60
C VAL A 35 6.16 3.52 10.13
N ASN A 36 6.66 3.77 11.35
CA ASN A 36 6.75 5.12 11.91
C ASN A 36 7.97 5.90 11.41
N ALA A 37 9.04 5.20 10.99
CA ALA A 37 10.26 5.75 10.41
C ALA A 37 10.16 5.92 8.89
N ALA A 38 9.32 5.14 8.22
CA ALA A 38 8.88 5.38 6.86
C ALA A 38 8.36 6.80 6.81
N SER A 39 9.02 7.63 6.01
CA SER A 39 8.75 9.07 5.97
C SER A 39 7.25 9.27 5.77
N ALA A 40 6.61 9.87 6.78
CA ALA A 40 5.23 10.29 6.65
C ALA A 40 5.11 11.05 5.33
N LEU A 41 4.07 10.75 4.54
CA LEU A 41 3.85 11.35 3.23
C LEU A 41 4.19 12.84 3.29
N THR A 42 5.12 13.29 2.43
CA THR A 42 5.42 14.71 2.37
C THR A 42 4.15 15.48 1.99
N LEU A 43 4.10 16.75 2.35
CA LEU A 43 2.91 17.59 2.13
C LEU A 43 2.55 17.66 0.63
N GLU A 44 3.56 17.57 -0.24
CA GLU A 44 3.41 17.44 -1.70
C GLU A 44 2.83 16.09 -2.13
N GLU A 45 3.34 14.97 -1.62
CA GLU A 45 2.80 13.63 -1.92
C GLU A 45 1.35 13.47 -1.42
N ALA A 46 1.04 14.05 -0.26
CA ALA A 46 -0.32 14.11 0.27
C ALA A 46 -1.25 14.90 -0.67
N GLY A 47 -0.77 16.02 -1.22
CA GLY A 47 -1.50 16.81 -2.20
C GLY A 47 -1.84 16.03 -3.47
N VAL A 48 -0.86 15.30 -4.03
CA VAL A 48 -1.06 14.45 -5.22
C VAL A 48 -2.06 13.33 -4.93
N LEU A 49 -2.01 12.72 -3.75
CA LEU A 49 -2.94 11.65 -3.38
C LEU A 49 -4.38 12.16 -3.24
N ILE A 50 -4.56 13.37 -2.67
CA ILE A 50 -5.88 14.01 -2.55
C ILE A 50 -6.45 14.34 -3.93
N ASP A 51 -5.64 14.90 -4.83
CA ASP A 51 -6.07 15.23 -6.20
C ASP A 51 -6.54 13.98 -6.97
N ALA A 52 -5.72 12.92 -6.95
CA ALA A 52 -6.07 11.64 -7.58
C ALA A 52 -7.34 11.02 -6.99
N ALA A 53 -7.50 11.06 -5.66
CA ALA A 53 -8.70 10.56 -4.99
C ALA A 53 -9.95 11.38 -5.36
N MET A 54 -9.82 12.70 -5.49
CA MET A 54 -10.91 13.59 -5.87
C MET A 54 -11.37 13.34 -7.31
N LEU A 55 -10.44 13.12 -8.24
CA LEU A 55 -10.75 12.74 -9.62
C LEU A 55 -11.53 11.43 -9.70
N LEU A 56 -11.10 10.39 -8.96
CA LEU A 56 -11.82 9.13 -8.89
C LEU A 56 -13.23 9.30 -8.31
N PHE A 57 -13.37 10.11 -7.26
CA PHE A 57 -14.66 10.39 -6.64
C PHE A 57 -15.62 11.07 -7.63
N VAL A 58 -15.14 12.09 -8.34
CA VAL A 58 -15.93 12.80 -9.37
C VAL A 58 -16.30 11.86 -10.52
N ALA A 59 -15.39 11.01 -10.98
CA ALA A 59 -15.67 10.06 -12.05
C ALA A 59 -16.77 9.05 -11.66
N VAL A 60 -16.68 8.47 -10.46
CA VAL A 60 -17.66 7.52 -9.96
C VAL A 60 -19.01 8.20 -9.72
N PHE A 61 -19.04 9.34 -9.03
CA PHE A 61 -20.28 10.07 -8.78
C PHE A 61 -20.92 10.60 -10.06
N GLY A 62 -20.11 11.13 -10.98
CA GLY A 62 -20.57 11.58 -12.30
C GLY A 62 -21.24 10.44 -13.06
N PHE A 63 -20.62 9.26 -13.09
CA PHE A 63 -21.20 8.07 -13.69
C PHE A 63 -22.53 7.66 -13.00
N LEU A 64 -22.57 7.65 -11.67
CA LEU A 64 -23.78 7.29 -10.91
C LEU A 64 -24.93 8.27 -11.15
N VAL A 65 -24.62 9.57 -11.25
CA VAL A 65 -25.61 10.62 -11.56
C VAL A 65 -26.11 10.47 -13.00
N LEU A 66 -25.22 10.26 -13.98
CA LEU A 66 -25.60 10.00 -15.37
C LEU A 66 -26.48 8.75 -15.48
N LYS A 67 -26.14 7.66 -14.79
CA LYS A 67 -26.93 6.42 -14.74
C LYS A 67 -28.31 6.63 -14.09
N LYS A 68 -28.45 7.60 -13.19
CA LYS A 68 -29.75 7.91 -12.57
C LYS A 68 -30.64 8.76 -13.48
N LEU A 69 -30.02 9.58 -14.34
CA LEU A 69 -30.72 10.49 -15.25
C LEU A 69 -31.13 9.83 -16.58
N LEU A 70 -30.46 8.74 -16.97
CA LEU A 70 -30.71 7.97 -18.19
C LEU A 70 -31.45 6.67 -17.88
#